data_AF-A0A3B3RYX1-F1
#
_entry.id   AF-A0A3B3RYX1-F1
#
_cell.length_a   1.000
_cell.length_b   1.000
_cell.length_c   1.000
_cell.angle_alpha   90.00
_cell.angle_beta   90.00
_cell.angle_gamma   90.00
#
_symmetry.space_group_name_H-M   'P 1'
#
loop_
_entity.id
_entity.type
_entity.pdbx_description
1 polymer ?
#
loop_
_entity_poly.entity_id
_entity_poly.type
_entity_poly.pdbx_seq_one_letter_code
_entity_poly.pdbx_strand_id
1 'polypeptide(L)'
;MTGDLRKCPVKKLEGHQSRVTSCSWSNEQGLLVTGAQDGTVRIWDVSQTAAEFHSAHSRNLHCVSPVGWSARGTFLAAFQNRLVNIWAVNGPQANVAMQPSWVTALSWVQTFTPYSIPCVASQPNASESLLVGRLDGTLCWLEVTEDLQVKSTELICCQRKEAPQCIAWHSSDKPFAVGYSDGKILLGTVEPNDTKQPLILSAFPVRKMLLLLYF
;
A
#
# COMPACT_ATOMS: atom_id res chain seq x y z
N MET A 1 37.61 -25.59 17.56
CA MET A 1 36.13 -25.51 17.52
C MET A 1 35.77 -24.66 16.33
N THR A 2 35.57 -25.28 15.17
CA THR A 2 35.22 -24.58 13.93
C THR A 2 33.69 -24.59 13.85
N GLY A 3 33.08 -23.41 13.98
CA GLY A 3 31.63 -23.25 13.94
C GLY A 3 31.11 -23.56 12.55
N ASP A 4 30.56 -24.76 12.39
CA ASP A 4 29.87 -25.18 11.17
C ASP A 4 28.52 -24.44 11.12
N LEU A 5 28.50 -23.28 10.45
CA LEU A 5 27.27 -22.59 10.11
C LEU A 5 26.48 -23.54 9.19
N ARG A 6 25.50 -24.24 9.78
CA ARG A 6 24.55 -25.11 9.07
C ARG A 6 24.17 -24.44 7.75
N LYS A 7 24.38 -25.13 6.63
CA LYS A 7 23.93 -24.68 5.30
C LYS A 7 22.47 -24.28 5.40
N CYS A 8 22.19 -22.98 5.45
CA CYS A 8 20.84 -22.46 5.35
C CYS A 8 20.33 -22.82 3.95
N PRO A 9 19.22 -23.58 3.82
CA PRO A 9 18.68 -23.87 2.50
C PRO A 9 18.25 -22.56 1.83
N VAL A 10 18.95 -22.15 0.78
CA VAL A 10 18.62 -20.98 -0.03
C VAL A 10 17.77 -21.44 -1.21
N LYS A 11 16.54 -20.93 -1.32
CA LYS A 11 15.68 -21.13 -2.49
C LYS A 11 15.81 -19.91 -3.41
N LYS A 12 16.21 -20.12 -4.67
CA LYS A 12 16.25 -19.08 -5.70
C LYS A 12 14.92 -19.04 -6.43
N LEU A 13 14.33 -17.85 -6.55
CA LEU A 13 13.09 -17.61 -7.28
C LEU A 13 13.46 -16.85 -8.57
N GLU A 14 13.43 -17.55 -9.70
CA GLU A 14 13.88 -17.05 -11.01
C GLU A 14 12.66 -16.88 -11.92
N GLY A 15 12.55 -15.75 -12.62
CA GLY A 15 11.43 -15.50 -13.54
C GLY A 15 11.30 -14.05 -14.01
N HIS A 16 11.62 -13.08 -13.15
CA HIS A 16 11.67 -11.67 -13.58
C HIS A 16 12.77 -11.43 -14.61
N GLN A 17 12.47 -10.69 -15.67
CA GLN A 17 13.36 -10.37 -16.79
C GLN A 17 14.08 -9.03 -16.61
N SER A 18 13.91 -8.38 -15.46
CA SER A 18 14.54 -7.10 -15.10
C SER A 18 14.64 -6.95 -13.59
N ARG A 19 15.11 -5.80 -13.12
CA ARG A 19 15.33 -5.48 -11.70
C ARG A 19 14.03 -5.65 -10.90
N VAL A 20 14.05 -6.55 -9.93
CA VAL A 20 13.02 -6.63 -8.88
C VAL A 20 13.09 -5.37 -8.02
N THR A 21 11.97 -4.66 -7.90
CA THR A 21 11.87 -3.38 -7.18
C THR A 21 11.09 -3.48 -5.89
N SER A 22 10.34 -4.56 -5.69
CA SER A 22 9.59 -4.80 -4.47
C SER A 22 9.33 -6.27 -4.21
N CYS A 23 9.12 -6.59 -2.93
CA CYS A 23 8.66 -7.89 -2.47
C CYS A 23 7.76 -7.73 -1.23
N SER A 24 6.70 -8.52 -1.12
CA SER A 24 5.80 -8.52 0.04
C SER A 24 5.22 -9.90 0.30
N TRP A 25 5.26 -10.33 1.56
CA TRP A 25 4.66 -11.58 2.01
C TRP A 25 3.17 -11.40 2.29
N SER A 26 2.38 -12.41 1.93
CA SER A 26 1.02 -12.58 2.44
C SER A 26 1.10 -13.15 3.85
N ASN A 27 0.47 -12.47 4.82
CA ASN A 27 0.47 -12.90 6.23
C ASN A 27 -0.27 -14.22 6.45
N GLU A 28 -1.29 -14.52 5.64
CA GLU A 28 -2.20 -15.65 5.85
C GLU A 28 -1.86 -16.86 4.95
N GLN A 29 -1.42 -16.62 3.72
CA GLN A 29 -1.35 -17.66 2.68
C GLN A 29 0.06 -18.20 2.44
N GLY A 30 1.09 -17.64 3.08
CA GLY A 30 2.47 -18.04 2.85
C GLY A 30 2.97 -17.77 1.42
N LEU A 31 2.28 -16.89 0.69
CA LEU A 31 2.64 -16.48 -0.66
C LEU A 31 3.57 -15.27 -0.61
N LEU A 32 4.52 -15.22 -1.54
CA LEU A 32 5.35 -14.04 -1.77
C LEU A 32 4.91 -13.36 -3.06
N VAL A 33 4.74 -12.04 -3.05
CA VAL A 33 4.58 -11.24 -4.28
C VAL A 33 5.84 -10.45 -4.54
N THR A 34 6.24 -10.37 -5.81
CA THR A 34 7.32 -9.50 -6.27
C THR A 34 6.88 -8.66 -7.46
N GLY A 35 7.32 -7.40 -7.52
CA GLY A 35 7.15 -6.52 -8.67
C GLY A 35 8.51 -6.13 -9.26
N ALA A 36 8.61 -6.05 -10.58
CA ALA A 36 9.87 -5.75 -11.26
C ALA A 36 9.72 -4.79 -12.45
N GLN A 37 10.83 -4.15 -12.82
CA GLN A 37 10.92 -3.22 -13.96
C GLN A 37 10.68 -3.87 -15.33
N ASP A 38 10.52 -5.19 -15.39
CA ASP A 38 10.11 -5.92 -16.59
C ASP A 38 8.62 -5.71 -16.88
N GLY A 39 7.90 -5.10 -15.94
CA GLY A 39 6.49 -4.94 -16.10
C GLY A 39 5.71 -6.20 -15.74
N THR A 40 6.13 -6.92 -14.71
CA THR A 40 5.38 -8.06 -14.21
C THR A 40 5.27 -8.01 -12.69
N VAL A 41 4.18 -8.60 -12.20
CA VAL A 41 3.99 -8.91 -10.78
C VAL A 41 3.85 -10.43 -10.70
N ARG A 42 4.67 -11.06 -9.87
CA ARG A 42 4.72 -12.51 -9.74
C ARG A 42 4.29 -12.93 -8.35
N ILE A 43 3.48 -13.98 -8.28
CA ILE A 43 3.09 -14.62 -7.02
C ILE A 43 3.86 -15.93 -6.92
N TRP A 44 4.56 -16.12 -5.82
CA TRP A 44 5.34 -17.30 -5.53
C TRP A 44 4.68 -18.06 -4.40
N ASP A 45 4.26 -19.28 -4.68
CA ASP A 45 4.09 -20.26 -3.62
C ASP A 45 5.49 -20.80 -3.28
N VAL A 46 6.00 -20.38 -2.11
CA VAL A 46 7.34 -20.76 -1.67
C VAL A 46 7.39 -22.25 -1.28
N SER A 47 6.24 -22.93 -1.17
CA SER A 47 6.12 -24.38 -1.03
C SER A 47 5.99 -25.10 -2.38
N GLN A 48 5.22 -24.60 -3.35
CA GLN A 48 4.94 -25.27 -4.64
C GLN A 48 4.77 -24.30 -5.83
N THR A 49 5.89 -23.91 -6.47
CA THR A 49 5.96 -23.26 -7.80
C THR A 49 5.22 -21.92 -8.02
N ALA A 50 5.66 -21.16 -9.02
CA ALA A 50 5.27 -19.76 -9.24
C ALA A 50 4.06 -19.61 -10.17
N ALA A 51 3.24 -18.58 -9.94
CA ALA A 51 2.21 -18.09 -10.87
C ALA A 51 2.59 -16.71 -11.42
N GLU A 52 2.34 -16.45 -12.71
CA GLU A 52 2.76 -15.23 -13.40
C GLU A 52 1.57 -14.30 -13.73
N PHE A 53 1.73 -13.00 -13.46
CA PHE A 53 0.81 -11.95 -13.92
C PHE A 53 1.59 -10.83 -14.62
N HIS A 54 0.98 -10.25 -15.66
CA HIS A 54 1.59 -9.18 -16.47
C HIS A 54 1.11 -7.78 -16.01
N SER A 55 2.03 -6.83 -15.78
CA SER A 55 1.69 -5.42 -15.52
C SER A 55 2.91 -4.47 -15.70
N ALA A 56 2.94 -3.66 -16.76
CA ALA A 56 4.08 -2.82 -17.14
C ALA A 56 4.63 -1.91 -16.00
N HIS A 57 5.92 -1.54 -16.00
CA HIS A 57 6.52 -0.69 -14.96
C HIS A 57 6.96 0.67 -15.52
N SER A 58 6.87 1.72 -14.70
CA SER A 58 7.34 3.07 -15.02
C SER A 58 8.60 3.41 -14.22
N ARG A 59 9.58 4.06 -14.86
CA ARG A 59 10.82 4.49 -14.24
C ARG A 59 10.60 5.79 -13.45
N ASN A 60 11.25 5.86 -12.28
CA ASN A 60 11.60 7.07 -11.53
C ASN A 60 10.61 7.61 -10.49
N LEU A 61 10.21 6.79 -9.50
CA LEU A 61 9.81 7.31 -8.19
C LEU A 61 10.38 6.40 -7.09
N HIS A 62 11.13 6.99 -6.16
CA HIS A 62 11.72 6.26 -5.04
C HIS A 62 10.65 5.99 -3.97
N CYS A 63 10.52 4.72 -3.59
CA CYS A 63 10.05 4.25 -2.27
C CYS A 63 8.54 4.10 -1.98
N VAL A 64 7.77 3.33 -2.77
CA VAL A 64 6.74 2.43 -2.20
C VAL A 64 6.77 1.12 -2.97
N SER A 65 6.52 -0.01 -2.29
CA SER A 65 6.23 -1.26 -2.99
C SER A 65 5.02 -1.02 -3.91
N PRO A 66 5.14 -1.11 -5.24
CA PRO A 66 4.02 -0.91 -6.16
C PRO A 66 2.92 -1.97 -6.01
N VAL A 67 3.13 -2.95 -5.13
CA VAL A 67 2.29 -4.12 -4.90
C VAL A 67 1.94 -4.24 -3.42
N GLY A 68 0.71 -4.62 -3.12
CA GLY A 68 0.24 -4.83 -1.74
C GLY A 68 -0.91 -5.82 -1.66
N TRP A 69 -0.89 -6.64 -0.61
CA TRP A 69 -1.95 -7.58 -0.26
C TRP A 69 -3.03 -6.93 0.60
N SER A 70 -4.29 -7.29 0.37
CA SER A 70 -5.36 -6.98 1.30
C SER A 70 -5.20 -7.76 2.61
N ALA A 71 -5.72 -7.24 3.73
CA ALA A 71 -5.57 -7.87 5.04
C ALA A 71 -6.06 -9.32 5.07
N ARG A 72 -7.14 -9.62 4.34
CA ARG A 72 -7.71 -10.97 4.26
C ARG A 72 -7.00 -11.87 3.24
N GLY A 73 -6.06 -11.33 2.46
CA GLY A 73 -5.41 -12.03 1.37
C GLY A 73 -6.33 -12.33 0.18
N THR A 74 -7.54 -11.75 0.14
CA THR A 74 -8.51 -11.94 -0.96
C THR A 74 -8.03 -11.24 -2.23
N PHE A 75 -7.41 -10.07 -2.06
CA PHE A 75 -7.02 -9.20 -3.15
C PHE A 75 -5.53 -8.88 -3.15
N LEU A 76 -5.01 -8.70 -4.35
CA LEU A 76 -3.73 -8.08 -4.63
C LEU A 76 -3.99 -6.77 -5.37
N ALA A 77 -3.35 -5.68 -4.95
CA ALA A 77 -3.31 -4.45 -5.73
C ALA A 77 -1.91 -4.17 -6.23
N ALA A 78 -1.81 -3.63 -7.44
CA ALA A 78 -0.60 -2.98 -7.91
C ALA A 78 -0.91 -1.74 -8.72
N PHE A 79 -0.02 -0.75 -8.70
CA PHE A 79 -0.19 0.44 -9.52
C PHE A 79 0.87 0.59 -10.59
N GLN A 80 0.46 1.21 -11.70
CA GLN A 80 1.34 1.68 -12.74
C GLN A 80 0.77 2.98 -13.32
N ASN A 81 1.57 4.06 -13.30
CA ASN A 81 1.13 5.36 -13.81
C ASN A 81 -0.20 5.77 -13.16
N ARG A 82 -1.27 5.94 -13.96
CA ARG A 82 -2.61 6.32 -13.49
C ARG A 82 -3.53 5.12 -13.21
N LEU A 83 -3.02 3.90 -13.30
CA LEU A 83 -3.82 2.70 -13.16
C LEU A 83 -3.52 2.03 -11.82
N VAL A 84 -4.59 1.65 -11.12
CA VAL A 84 -4.53 0.70 -10.01
C VAL A 84 -5.20 -0.58 -10.49
N ASN A 85 -4.42 -1.65 -10.61
CA ASN A 85 -4.90 -2.98 -10.91
C ASN A 85 -5.21 -3.70 -9.60
N ILE A 86 -6.34 -4.37 -9.53
CA ILE A 86 -6.79 -5.14 -8.37
C ILE A 86 -7.19 -6.53 -8.85
N TRP A 87 -6.58 -7.57 -8.32
CA TRP A 87 -6.82 -8.96 -8.69
C TRP A 87 -7.40 -9.74 -7.51
N ALA A 88 -8.38 -10.59 -7.80
CA ALA A 88 -8.75 -11.65 -6.87
C ALA A 88 -7.69 -12.75 -6.91
N VAL A 89 -7.20 -13.19 -5.76
CA VAL A 89 -6.06 -14.10 -5.67
C VAL A 89 -6.42 -15.52 -6.11
N ASN A 90 -7.65 -15.94 -5.83
CA ASN A 90 -8.17 -17.28 -6.17
C ASN A 90 -9.14 -17.27 -7.36
N GLY A 91 -9.22 -16.17 -8.12
CA GLY A 91 -10.20 -16.01 -9.19
C GLY A 91 -9.57 -15.47 -10.48
N PRO A 92 -10.21 -15.70 -11.64
CA PRO A 92 -9.74 -15.13 -12.91
C PRO A 92 -10.03 -13.62 -13.03
N GLN A 93 -10.74 -13.05 -12.06
CA GLN A 93 -11.29 -11.70 -12.14
C GLN A 93 -10.25 -10.65 -11.73
N ALA A 94 -10.26 -9.53 -12.46
CA ALA A 94 -9.43 -8.37 -12.18
C ALA A 94 -10.23 -7.08 -12.45
N ASN A 95 -9.95 -6.04 -11.68
CA ASN A 95 -10.46 -4.69 -11.90
C ASN A 95 -9.28 -3.74 -12.15
N VAL A 96 -9.50 -2.75 -13.02
CA VAL A 96 -8.55 -1.66 -13.25
C VAL A 96 -9.23 -0.33 -12.96
N ALA A 97 -8.79 0.34 -11.91
CA ALA A 97 -9.27 1.66 -11.51
C ALA A 97 -8.36 2.76 -12.07
N MET A 98 -8.91 3.61 -12.94
CA MET A 98 -8.23 4.79 -13.48
C MET A 98 -8.21 5.92 -12.44
N GLN A 99 -7.06 6.56 -12.28
CA GLN A 99 -6.82 7.66 -11.36
C GLN A 99 -6.56 8.97 -12.14
N PRO A 100 -6.95 10.14 -11.60
CA PRO A 100 -6.78 11.43 -12.28
C PRO A 100 -5.28 11.80 -12.47
N SER A 101 -4.42 11.38 -11.56
CA SER A 101 -2.98 11.65 -11.57
C SER A 101 -2.17 10.36 -11.32
N TRP A 102 -0.85 10.42 -11.51
CA TRP A 102 0.03 9.27 -11.33
C TRP A 102 -0.01 8.79 -9.90
N VAL A 103 -0.24 7.49 -9.70
CA VAL A 103 -0.16 6.84 -8.40
C VAL A 103 1.31 6.75 -7.99
N THR A 104 1.55 7.06 -6.72
CA THR A 104 2.88 7.17 -6.12
C THR A 104 3.01 6.30 -4.88
N ALA A 105 1.89 5.97 -4.24
CA ALA A 105 1.83 5.12 -3.06
C ALA A 105 0.50 4.35 -3.00
N LEU A 106 0.55 3.13 -2.45
CA LEU A 106 -0.61 2.33 -2.10
C LEU A 106 -0.44 1.77 -0.68
N SER A 107 -1.55 1.66 0.06
CA SER A 107 -1.61 0.86 1.29
C SER A 107 -3.00 0.27 1.45
N TRP A 108 -3.09 -1.06 1.47
CA TRP A 108 -4.25 -1.72 2.06
C TRP A 108 -4.28 -1.49 3.57
N VAL A 109 -5.48 -1.53 4.14
CA VAL A 109 -5.64 -1.80 5.58
C VAL A 109 -4.93 -3.11 5.91
N GLN A 110 -4.11 -3.10 6.97
CA GLN A 110 -3.22 -4.22 7.32
C GLN A 110 -3.86 -5.25 8.28
N THR A 111 -4.81 -4.83 9.11
CA THR A 111 -5.44 -5.71 10.10
C THR A 111 -6.94 -5.80 9.91
N PHE A 112 -7.46 -7.02 9.92
CA PHE A 112 -8.86 -7.28 10.20
C PHE A 112 -9.05 -7.22 11.71
N THR A 113 -9.84 -6.29 12.24
CA THR A 113 -10.20 -6.28 13.67
C THR A 113 -11.39 -7.21 13.89
N PRO A 114 -11.24 -8.36 14.57
CA PRO A 114 -12.35 -9.26 14.85
C PRO A 114 -13.27 -8.77 16.00
N TYR A 115 -12.94 -7.64 16.64
CA TYR A 115 -13.63 -7.11 17.82
C TYR A 115 -14.43 -5.83 17.58
N SER A 116 -14.92 -5.60 16.35
CA SER A 116 -16.14 -4.82 16.22
C SER A 116 -17.28 -5.67 16.79
N ILE A 117 -17.94 -5.15 17.84
CA ILE A 117 -19.08 -5.77 18.54
C ILE A 117 -20.03 -6.43 17.52
N PRO A 118 -20.52 -7.68 17.73
CA PRO A 118 -21.46 -8.30 16.83
C PRO A 118 -22.84 -7.65 17.03
N CYS A 119 -23.04 -6.44 16.52
CA CYS A 119 -24.35 -5.84 16.42
C CYS A 119 -24.83 -5.95 14.96
N VAL A 120 -25.71 -6.94 14.78
CA VAL A 120 -26.64 -7.11 13.66
C VAL A 120 -26.00 -7.52 12.33
N ALA A 121 -26.10 -8.83 12.07
CA ALA A 121 -25.81 -9.51 10.82
C ALA A 121 -24.36 -9.42 10.35
N SER A 122 -23.76 -10.58 10.13
CA SER A 122 -22.73 -10.77 9.13
C SER A 122 -23.08 -9.94 7.89
N GLN A 123 -22.44 -8.78 7.71
CA GLN A 123 -22.50 -8.05 6.44
C GLN A 123 -21.87 -8.99 5.41
N PRO A 124 -22.64 -9.57 4.48
CA PRO A 124 -22.11 -10.56 3.53
C PRO A 124 -21.13 -9.91 2.54
N ASN A 125 -21.01 -8.58 2.56
CA ASN A 125 -20.20 -7.79 1.64
C ASN A 125 -19.21 -6.93 2.42
N ALA A 126 -18.28 -7.55 3.14
CA ALA A 126 -17.19 -6.81 3.78
C ALA A 126 -16.25 -6.28 2.69
N SER A 127 -16.31 -4.98 2.40
CA SER A 127 -15.36 -4.33 1.51
C SER A 127 -13.97 -4.25 2.16
N GLU A 128 -12.93 -4.48 1.38
CA GLU A 128 -11.55 -4.23 1.80
C GLU A 128 -11.12 -2.83 1.36
N SER A 129 -10.45 -2.11 2.25
CA SER A 129 -10.09 -0.71 2.04
C SER A 129 -8.65 -0.56 1.58
N LEU A 130 -8.48 0.19 0.50
CA LEU A 130 -7.20 0.52 -0.14
C LEU A 130 -7.04 2.04 -0.22
N LEU A 131 -5.93 2.56 0.28
CA LEU A 131 -5.59 3.97 0.17
C LEU A 131 -4.58 4.19 -0.95
N VAL A 132 -4.84 5.20 -1.78
CA VAL A 132 -4.07 5.57 -2.97
C VAL A 132 -3.54 6.99 -2.82
N GLY A 133 -2.22 7.16 -2.95
CA GLY A 133 -1.57 8.46 -2.99
C GLY A 133 -1.11 8.82 -4.40
N ARG A 134 -1.32 10.08 -4.81
CA ARG A 134 -1.07 10.53 -6.18
C ARG A 134 -0.05 11.66 -6.27
N LEU A 135 0.56 11.82 -7.44
CA LEU A 135 1.66 12.77 -7.70
C LEU A 135 1.25 14.23 -7.53
N ASP A 136 -0.04 14.54 -7.71
CA ASP A 136 -0.61 15.88 -7.47
C ASP A 136 -0.85 16.18 -5.97
N GLY A 137 -0.49 15.24 -5.08
CA GLY A 137 -0.66 15.37 -3.65
C GLY A 137 -2.05 14.98 -3.13
N THR A 138 -2.95 14.54 -4.01
CA THR A 138 -4.28 14.04 -3.63
C THR A 138 -4.21 12.62 -3.07
N LEU A 139 -5.17 12.30 -2.20
CA LEU A 139 -5.36 10.97 -1.64
C LEU A 139 -6.77 10.48 -1.97
N CYS A 140 -6.88 9.20 -2.29
CA CYS A 140 -8.13 8.56 -2.65
C CYS A 140 -8.27 7.24 -1.92
N TRP A 141 -9.43 7.06 -1.30
CA TRP A 141 -9.82 5.81 -0.67
C TRP A 141 -10.67 4.99 -1.64
N LEU A 142 -10.24 3.76 -1.87
CA LEU A 142 -10.95 2.74 -2.64
C LEU A 142 -11.54 1.70 -1.69
N GLU A 143 -12.83 1.45 -1.84
CA GLU A 143 -13.54 0.33 -1.21
C GLU A 143 -13.70 -0.76 -2.27
N VAL A 144 -13.13 -1.94 -2.03
CA VAL A 144 -13.15 -3.08 -2.95
C VAL A 144 -14.05 -4.17 -2.38
N THR A 145 -15.14 -4.50 -3.07
CA THR A 145 -16.04 -5.59 -2.65
C THR A 145 -15.53 -6.95 -3.15
N GLU A 146 -16.07 -8.04 -2.58
CA GLU A 146 -15.78 -9.43 -3.01
C GLU A 146 -15.99 -9.63 -4.53
N ASP A 147 -16.99 -8.97 -5.11
CA ASP A 147 -17.29 -8.98 -6.55
C ASP A 147 -16.38 -8.07 -7.41
N LEU A 148 -15.26 -7.58 -6.85
CA LEU A 148 -14.33 -6.63 -7.49
C LEU A 148 -14.98 -5.32 -7.95
N GLN A 149 -16.09 -4.91 -7.32
CA GLN A 149 -16.60 -3.55 -7.50
C GLN A 149 -15.75 -2.59 -6.67
N VAL A 150 -15.34 -1.50 -7.31
CA VAL A 150 -14.46 -0.49 -6.70
C VAL A 150 -15.20 0.81 -6.58
N LYS A 151 -15.46 1.24 -5.35
CA LYS A 151 -16.00 2.57 -5.05
C LYS A 151 -14.86 3.50 -4.64
N SER A 152 -14.81 4.68 -5.23
CA SER A 152 -13.77 5.68 -4.99
C SER A 152 -14.31 6.86 -4.21
N THR A 153 -13.58 7.29 -3.18
CA THR A 153 -13.86 8.49 -2.38
C THR A 153 -12.61 9.36 -2.29
N GLU A 154 -12.70 10.62 -2.70
CA GLU A 154 -11.60 11.58 -2.61
C GLU A 154 -11.46 12.14 -1.19
N LEU A 155 -10.25 12.11 -0.64
CA LEU A 155 -9.96 12.61 0.71
C LEU A 155 -9.49 14.07 0.66
N ILE A 156 -10.43 14.97 0.38
CA ILE A 156 -10.16 16.39 0.11
C ILE A 156 -9.45 17.08 1.29
N CYS A 157 -9.76 16.70 2.53
CA CYS A 157 -9.14 17.26 3.74
C CYS A 157 -7.68 16.85 3.94
N CYS A 158 -7.20 15.80 3.27
CA CYS A 158 -5.87 15.24 3.43
C CYS A 158 -4.92 15.55 2.27
N GLN A 159 -5.31 16.46 1.36
CA GLN A 159 -4.49 16.85 0.22
C GLN A 159 -3.30 17.72 0.63
N ARG A 160 -2.18 17.52 -0.06
CA ARG A 160 -0.99 18.38 0.02
C ARG A 160 -0.49 18.78 -1.36
N LYS A 161 0.52 19.66 -1.41
CA LYS A 161 1.20 20.02 -2.66
C LYS A 161 2.27 19.00 -3.03
N GLU A 162 2.92 18.41 -2.03
CA GLU A 162 3.93 17.38 -2.23
C GLU A 162 3.29 16.02 -2.52
N ALA A 163 3.91 15.26 -3.42
CA ALA A 163 3.48 13.90 -3.72
C ALA A 163 3.74 12.96 -2.52
N PRO A 164 2.76 12.13 -2.13
CA PRO A 164 2.95 11.05 -1.17
C PRO A 164 4.11 10.16 -1.59
N GLN A 165 5.05 9.94 -0.69
CA GLN A 165 6.17 9.02 -0.90
C GLN A 165 5.93 7.68 -0.25
N CYS A 166 5.08 7.61 0.78
CA CYS A 166 4.69 6.34 1.40
C CYS A 166 3.37 6.51 2.16
N ILE A 167 2.63 5.41 2.28
CA ILE A 167 1.38 5.35 3.02
C ILE A 167 1.43 4.13 3.92
N ALA A 168 0.97 4.28 5.15
CA ALA A 168 0.78 3.18 6.08
C ALA A 168 -0.62 3.29 6.71
N TRP A 169 -1.40 2.22 6.60
CA TRP A 169 -2.74 2.18 7.18
C TRP A 169 -2.99 0.88 7.93
N HIS A 170 -3.02 0.97 9.25
CA HIS A 170 -3.13 -0.21 10.10
C HIS A 170 -4.53 -0.83 10.07
N SER A 171 -5.56 -0.04 10.37
CA SER A 171 -6.96 -0.48 10.47
C SER A 171 -7.89 0.65 10.06
N SER A 172 -9.08 0.31 9.55
CA SER A 172 -10.05 1.30 9.06
C SER A 172 -10.55 2.25 10.14
N ASP A 173 -10.55 1.82 11.41
CA ASP A 173 -10.91 2.61 12.59
C ASP A 173 -9.77 3.51 13.11
N LYS A 174 -8.56 3.37 12.56
CA LYS A 174 -7.37 4.12 12.98
C LYS A 174 -6.94 5.13 11.92
N PRO A 175 -6.28 6.22 12.32
CA PRO A 175 -5.71 7.15 11.37
C PRO A 175 -4.64 6.46 10.51
N PHE A 176 -4.61 6.80 9.23
CA PHE A 176 -3.53 6.44 8.33
C PHE A 176 -2.40 7.47 8.41
N ALA A 177 -1.19 7.06 8.04
CA ALA A 177 -0.02 7.92 7.94
C ALA A 177 0.45 8.05 6.49
N VAL A 178 0.81 9.26 6.08
CA VAL A 178 1.37 9.55 4.76
C VAL A 178 2.68 10.31 4.91
N GLY A 179 3.76 9.78 4.36
CA GLY A 179 5.07 10.44 4.34
C GLY A 179 5.30 11.21 3.03
N TYR A 180 5.97 12.36 3.12
CA TYR A 180 6.25 13.25 1.99
C TYR A 180 7.74 13.53 1.83
N SER A 181 8.14 14.00 0.65
CA SER A 181 9.55 14.31 0.32
C SER A 181 10.12 15.51 1.11
N ASP A 182 9.27 16.37 1.66
CA ASP A 182 9.67 17.48 2.53
C ASP A 182 9.98 17.04 3.98
N GLY A 183 9.94 15.74 4.25
CA GLY A 183 10.19 15.16 5.58
C GLY A 183 9.02 15.33 6.55
N LYS A 184 7.83 15.74 6.08
CA LYS A 184 6.64 15.78 6.91
C LYS A 184 5.84 14.48 6.81
N ILE A 185 5.06 14.21 7.85
CA ILE A 185 4.14 13.09 7.94
C ILE A 185 2.74 13.67 8.19
N LEU A 186 1.76 13.27 7.38
CA LEU A 186 0.35 13.59 7.59
C LEU A 186 -0.33 12.38 8.26
N LEU A 187 -1.09 12.63 9.32
CA LEU A 187 -2.00 11.67 9.92
C LEU A 187 -3.44 12.09 9.62
N GLY A 188 -4.19 11.23 8.93
CA GLY A 188 -5.55 11.51 8.48
C GLY A 188 -6.50 10.36 8.77
N THR A 189 -7.79 10.61 8.65
CA THR A 189 -8.87 9.62 8.77
C THR A 189 -9.64 9.54 7.45
N VAL A 190 -10.27 8.41 7.17
CA VAL A 190 -11.12 8.23 5.98
C VAL A 190 -12.56 8.66 6.22
N GLU A 191 -12.89 9.12 7.42
CA GLU A 191 -14.25 9.53 7.79
C GLU A 191 -14.64 10.82 7.06
N PRO A 192 -15.63 10.78 6.15
CA PRO A 192 -15.98 11.94 5.33
C PRO A 192 -16.59 13.10 6.13
N ASN A 193 -17.04 12.84 7.37
CA ASN A 193 -17.62 13.84 8.26
C ASN A 193 -16.65 14.38 9.31
N ASP A 194 -15.41 13.88 9.37
CA ASP A 194 -14.41 14.42 10.28
C ASP A 194 -13.87 15.74 9.70
N THR A 195 -14.39 16.85 10.21
CA THR A 195 -13.99 18.21 9.82
C THR A 195 -12.65 18.60 10.44
N LYS A 196 -12.03 17.74 11.25
CA LYS A 196 -10.72 17.99 11.84
C LYS A 196 -9.67 18.01 10.75
N GLN A 197 -8.84 19.04 10.76
CA GLN A 197 -7.66 19.09 9.90
C GLN A 197 -6.72 17.94 10.25
N PRO A 198 -6.11 17.28 9.24
CA PRO A 198 -5.18 16.20 9.49
C PRO A 198 -3.95 16.72 10.25
N LEU A 199 -3.42 15.90 11.14
CA LEU A 199 -2.26 16.27 11.95
C LEU A 199 -0.99 16.16 11.10
N ILE A 200 -0.25 17.26 10.98
CA ILE A 200 1.02 17.29 10.25
C ILE A 200 2.18 17.33 11.24
N LEU A 201 3.04 16.31 11.17
CA LEU A 201 4.25 16.17 11.96
C LEU A 201 5.47 16.44 11.08
N SER A 202 6.52 17.03 11.65
CA SER A 202 7.82 17.19 10.97
C SER A 202 8.80 16.16 11.52
N ALA A 203 9.42 15.36 10.64
CA ALA A 203 10.42 14.38 11.06
C ALA A 203 11.68 15.04 11.65
N PHE A 204 11.97 16.28 11.25
CA PHE A 204 13.03 17.10 11.82
C PHE A 204 12.42 18.25 12.61
N PRO A 205 12.63 18.36 13.94
CA PRO A 205 12.30 19.57 14.65
C PRO A 205 13.18 20.70 14.12
N VAL A 206 12.56 21.79 13.65
CA VAL A 206 13.30 23.03 13.37
C VAL A 206 13.93 23.42 14.71
N ARG A 207 15.26 23.28 14.85
CA ARG A 207 15.98 23.89 15.96
C ARG A 207 15.70 25.38 15.84
N LYS A 208 14.84 25.93 16.70
CA LYS A 208 14.78 27.38 16.91
C LYS A 208 16.18 27.79 17.30
N MET A 209 16.91 28.41 16.37
CA MET A 209 18.14 29.09 16.69
C MET A 209 17.73 30.27 17.57
N LEU A 210 17.72 30.06 18.89
CA LEU A 210 17.66 31.13 19.86
C LEU A 210 18.95 31.93 19.63
N LEU A 211 18.86 32.96 18.81
CA LEU A 211 19.81 34.07 18.81
C LEU A 211 19.67 34.72 20.19
N LEU A 212 20.40 34.21 21.18
CA LEU A 212 20.75 34.96 22.37
C LEU A 212 21.67 36.08 21.90
N LEU A 213 21.07 37.23 21.57
CA LEU A 213 21.77 38.50 21.54
C LEU A 213 22.20 38.77 22.98
N TYR A 214 23.46 38.49 23.30
CA TYR A 214 24.10 39.05 24.48
C TYR A 214 24.42 40.52 24.17
N PHE A 215 23.88 41.41 25.00
CA PHE A 215 24.15 42.84 25.02
C PHE A 215 25.64 43.13 25.31
#